data_AF-A0A8T0GW50-F1
#
_entry.id   AF-A0A8T0GW50-F1
#
_cell.length_a   1.000
_cell.length_b   1.000
_cell.length_c   1.000
_cell.angle_alpha   90.00
_cell.angle_beta   90.00
_cell.angle_gamma   90.00
#
_symmetry.space_group_name_H-M   'P 1'
#
loop_
_entity.id
_entity.type
_entity.pdbx_description
1 polymer ?
#
loop_
_entity_poly.entity_id
_entity_poly.type
_entity_poly.pdbx_seq_one_letter_code
_entity_poly.pdbx_strand_id
1 'polypeptide(L)'
;MVVMQHCLILEFGNFQVSTRAVAIPYSRASFQPALVMEWGGSRRAQTRVATIARHISPAPCSASNPFMVQFVVFVMFPSSQALCILSRLSSLQHALLCQVRQHSHPTISEIFALCKCVTLTALPSQQVSNQMNDNGGIQIKGDVRDALERGLPVVALESTIISHGMPYPQNFETAKEVEAIVRESGAVPATIAILDGVPCIGLEEDELRKLAQLGKRAIKTSRRDIAYVIAKKMTGATTVSATMFFAAKVGINVFVTGGIGGVHREGETTMDVSSDLTELGRTAVTVVCAGVKSILDIPRTLEYLETQGVTVVGYGTDEFPAFFTPRSGCKAPSRVDTPEECAAITAANLSMGLQSGILVCVPIPAHNAAAAEPVEAAIQTSLNELKEKNISGAAVTPYVLKRVNELTGGASLTANIALIKNNARVGSQIAIATAGLVEES
;
A
#
# COMPACT_ATOMS: atom_id res chain seq x y z
N MET A 1 -1.49 -26.11 30.86
CA MET A 1 -2.72 -25.67 30.16
C MET A 1 -3.22 -26.85 29.34
N VAL A 2 -4.23 -27.56 29.81
CA VAL A 2 -4.78 -28.75 29.15
C VAL A 2 -5.87 -28.29 28.20
N VAL A 3 -5.65 -28.43 26.89
CA VAL A 3 -6.69 -28.21 25.89
C VAL A 3 -7.45 -29.53 25.72
N MET A 4 -8.66 -29.63 26.27
CA MET A 4 -9.59 -30.71 25.93
C MET A 4 -10.21 -30.41 24.55
N GLN A 5 -9.81 -31.14 23.53
CA GLN A 5 -10.55 -31.21 22.25
C GLN A 5 -11.66 -32.25 22.40
N HIS A 6 -12.92 -31.81 22.38
CA HIS A 6 -14.04 -32.72 22.23
C HIS A 6 -14.17 -33.15 20.76
N CYS A 7 -14.30 -34.45 20.54
CA CYS A 7 -14.50 -35.05 19.22
C CYS A 7 -15.97 -34.93 18.81
N LEU A 8 -16.26 -34.35 17.66
CA LEU A 8 -17.60 -34.30 17.09
C LEU A 8 -17.75 -35.49 16.12
N ILE A 9 -18.57 -36.48 16.48
CA ILE A 9 -18.97 -37.56 15.57
C ILE A 9 -20.29 -37.13 14.93
N LEU A 10 -20.29 -36.90 13.62
CA LEU A 10 -21.51 -36.68 12.84
C LEU A 10 -21.86 -37.99 12.12
N GLU A 11 -22.94 -38.63 12.53
CA GLU A 11 -23.53 -39.75 11.78
C GLU A 11 -24.47 -39.19 10.71
N PHE A 12 -24.09 -39.37 9.44
CA PHE A 12 -25.02 -39.35 8.32
C PHE A 12 -25.17 -40.79 7.82
N GLY A 13 -26.38 -41.18 7.43
CA GLY A 13 -26.73 -42.56 7.09
C GLY A 13 -25.67 -43.35 6.30
N ASN A 14 -25.48 -44.61 6.70
CA ASN A 14 -24.64 -45.67 6.09
C ASN A 14 -23.19 -45.36 5.67
N PHE A 15 -22.61 -44.21 6.02
CA PHE A 15 -21.18 -43.94 5.81
C PHE A 15 -20.51 -43.43 7.08
N GLN A 16 -19.52 -44.18 7.58
CA GLN A 16 -18.62 -43.73 8.65
C GLN A 16 -17.44 -42.97 8.04
N VAL A 17 -17.23 -41.72 8.46
CA VAL A 17 -15.99 -40.97 8.25
C VAL A 17 -15.22 -40.96 9.57
N SER A 18 -14.02 -41.54 9.59
CA SER A 18 -13.12 -41.49 10.75
C SER A 18 -12.09 -40.39 10.53
N THR A 19 -12.09 -39.37 11.38
CA THR A 19 -10.97 -38.43 11.53
C THR A 19 -10.09 -38.91 12.68
N ARG A 20 -8.81 -39.22 12.39
CA ARG A 20 -7.79 -39.42 13.43
C ARG A 20 -7.02 -38.13 13.64
N ALA A 21 -7.09 -37.59 14.85
CA ALA A 21 -6.14 -36.58 15.30
C ALA A 21 -4.87 -37.28 15.80
N VAL A 22 -3.71 -36.97 15.22
CA VAL A 22 -2.41 -37.36 15.77
C VAL A 22 -1.90 -36.19 16.60
N ALA A 23 -1.70 -36.41 17.90
CA ALA A 23 -1.06 -35.44 18.77
C ALA A 23 0.45 -35.44 18.52
N ILE A 24 1.00 -34.34 18.02
CA ILE A 24 2.46 -34.14 17.90
C ILE A 24 2.89 -33.16 19.00
N PRO A 25 3.88 -33.50 19.85
CA PRO A 25 4.36 -32.60 20.88
C PRO A 25 5.12 -31.42 20.26
N TYR A 26 4.81 -30.21 20.74
CA TYR A 26 5.47 -28.96 20.36
C TYR A 26 6.95 -28.98 20.77
N SER A 27 7.86 -28.84 19.80
CA SER A 27 9.21 -28.32 20.04
C SER A 27 9.56 -27.28 18.99
N ARG A 28 10.31 -26.25 19.41
CA ARG A 28 10.68 -25.06 18.62
C ARG A 28 11.47 -25.43 17.37
N ALA A 29 10.91 -25.22 16.19
CA ALA A 29 11.55 -24.68 14.97
C ALA A 29 10.67 -24.94 13.74
N SER A 30 10.57 -23.93 12.86
CA SER A 30 10.21 -24.01 11.43
C SER A 30 8.81 -24.55 11.03
N PHE A 31 8.05 -23.68 10.37
CA PHE A 31 6.78 -23.93 9.71
C PHE A 31 6.94 -24.73 8.40
N GLN A 32 6.12 -25.78 8.19
CA GLN A 32 5.31 -26.04 6.98
C GLN A 32 4.25 -27.12 7.31
N PRO A 33 2.94 -26.87 7.14
CA PRO A 33 1.95 -27.96 7.16
C PRO A 33 1.79 -28.54 5.74
N ALA A 34 2.32 -29.73 5.51
CA ALA A 34 1.88 -30.60 4.41
C ALA A 34 0.72 -31.45 4.91
N LEU A 35 -0.48 -31.27 4.33
CA LEU A 35 -1.59 -32.19 4.50
C LEU A 35 -1.49 -33.26 3.41
N VAL A 36 -1.18 -34.49 3.79
CA VAL A 36 -1.25 -35.65 2.89
C VAL A 36 -2.68 -36.19 2.92
N MET A 37 -3.39 -36.11 1.81
CA MET A 37 -4.64 -36.87 1.59
C MET A 37 -4.33 -38.10 0.75
N GLU A 38 -4.47 -39.30 1.31
CA GLU A 38 -4.51 -40.54 0.52
C GLU A 38 -5.94 -40.85 0.07
N TRP A 39 -6.09 -41.15 -1.21
CA TRP A 39 -7.35 -41.57 -1.81
C TRP A 39 -7.37 -43.09 -1.92
N GLY A 40 -8.05 -43.76 -0.97
CA GLY A 40 -8.20 -45.22 -0.96
C GLY A 40 -9.59 -45.64 -1.39
N GLY A 41 -9.75 -45.95 -2.68
CA GLY A 41 -10.92 -46.67 -3.19
C GLY A 41 -10.90 -48.15 -2.78
N SER A 42 -12.09 -48.76 -2.75
CA SER A 42 -12.38 -50.20 -2.65
C SER A 42 -12.54 -50.83 -1.25
N ARG A 43 -13.66 -51.55 -1.10
CA ARG A 43 -14.06 -52.35 0.06
C ARG A 43 -13.14 -53.57 0.24
N ARG A 44 -12.08 -53.45 1.04
CA ARG A 44 -11.41 -54.60 1.72
C ARG A 44 -10.41 -54.11 2.78
N ALA A 45 -10.91 -53.46 3.83
CA ALA A 45 -10.10 -53.18 5.03
C ALA A 45 -10.99 -52.99 6.27
N GLN A 46 -11.90 -53.93 6.54
CA GLN A 46 -12.56 -54.05 7.84
C GLN A 46 -11.96 -55.25 8.58
N THR A 47 -10.86 -55.05 9.31
CA THR A 47 -10.57 -55.85 10.51
C THR A 47 -9.54 -55.13 11.38
N ARG A 48 -9.83 -55.04 12.69
CA ARG A 48 -9.00 -54.51 13.79
C ARG A 48 -8.96 -52.98 13.93
N VAL A 49 -9.79 -52.42 14.81
CA VAL A 49 -9.40 -51.98 16.17
C VAL A 49 -10.71 -51.79 16.96
N ALA A 50 -11.20 -52.88 17.54
CA ALA A 50 -11.97 -52.81 18.77
C ALA A 50 -10.97 -52.92 19.93
N THR A 51 -11.26 -52.23 21.03
CA THR A 51 -10.61 -52.23 22.36
C THR A 51 -10.01 -50.87 22.72
N ILE A 52 -10.36 -50.43 23.94
CA ILE A 52 -9.97 -49.20 24.66
C ILE A 52 -10.91 -48.01 24.49
N ALA A 53 -12.09 -48.12 25.11
CA ALA A 53 -12.78 -46.99 25.73
C ALA A 53 -13.62 -47.52 26.90
N ARG A 54 -12.96 -47.98 27.96
CA ARG A 54 -13.55 -48.10 29.29
C ARG A 54 -12.84 -47.07 30.17
N HIS A 55 -13.65 -46.33 30.91
CA HIS A 55 -13.31 -45.33 31.94
C HIS A 55 -13.12 -43.91 31.40
N ILE A 56 -14.17 -43.09 31.53
CA ILE A 56 -14.18 -41.83 32.31
C ILE A 56 -15.66 -41.42 32.46
N SER A 57 -16.12 -41.34 33.71
CA SER A 57 -17.42 -40.79 34.12
C SER A 57 -17.39 -39.25 34.12
N PRO A 58 -18.53 -38.55 33.95
CA PRO A 58 -18.55 -37.09 33.89
C PRO A 58 -18.57 -36.45 35.29
N ALA A 59 -17.84 -35.35 35.47
CA ALA A 59 -17.98 -34.43 36.61
C ALA A 59 -18.63 -33.11 36.12
N PRO A 60 -19.47 -32.44 36.93
CA PRO A 60 -20.15 -31.22 36.53
C PRO A 60 -19.25 -30.01 36.76
N CYS A 61 -19.26 -29.02 35.85
CA CYS A 61 -18.66 -27.72 36.11
C CYS A 61 -19.52 -26.57 35.60
N SER A 62 -19.52 -25.55 36.44
CA SER A 62 -20.38 -24.38 36.54
C SER A 62 -20.04 -23.27 35.56
N ALA A 63 -21.01 -22.38 35.39
CA ALA A 63 -20.95 -21.14 34.63
C ALA A 63 -19.81 -20.20 35.04
N SER A 64 -19.07 -19.67 34.06
CA SER A 64 -18.54 -18.28 33.95
C SER A 64 -17.25 -18.21 33.08
N ASN A 65 -17.39 -18.01 31.76
CA ASN A 65 -16.47 -17.18 30.94
C ASN A 65 -16.90 -17.17 29.45
N PRO A 66 -16.88 -16.02 28.75
CA PRO A 66 -17.11 -15.97 27.31
C PRO A 66 -15.76 -16.07 26.58
N PHE A 67 -15.42 -17.25 26.04
CA PHE A 67 -14.41 -17.36 24.99
C PHE A 67 -15.10 -17.51 23.64
N MET A 68 -14.80 -16.59 22.74
CA MET A 68 -15.25 -16.59 21.34
C MET A 68 -14.56 -17.77 20.63
N VAL A 69 -15.31 -18.82 20.31
CA VAL A 69 -14.82 -19.95 19.50
C VAL A 69 -15.21 -19.68 18.05
N GLN A 70 -14.23 -19.42 17.18
CA GLN A 70 -14.42 -19.41 15.74
C GLN A 70 -14.54 -20.86 15.25
N PHE A 71 -15.72 -21.25 14.77
CA PHE A 71 -15.91 -22.49 14.03
C PHE A 71 -15.75 -22.20 12.54
N VAL A 72 -14.80 -22.89 11.88
CA VAL A 72 -14.70 -22.90 10.42
C VAL A 72 -15.26 -24.24 9.95
N VAL A 73 -16.41 -24.22 9.29
CA VAL A 73 -17.03 -25.39 8.65
C VAL A 73 -16.81 -25.26 7.15
N PHE A 74 -16.04 -26.18 6.56
CA PHE A 74 -15.96 -26.30 5.10
C PHE A 74 -16.99 -27.32 4.61
N VAL A 75 -17.87 -26.89 3.72
CA VAL A 75 -18.79 -27.77 2.99
C VAL A 75 -18.36 -27.75 1.53
N MET A 76 -17.87 -28.88 1.03
CA MET A 76 -17.52 -29.05 -0.38
C MET A 76 -18.69 -29.75 -1.08
N PHE A 77 -19.28 -29.09 -2.09
CA PHE A 77 -20.25 -29.72 -2.99
C PHE A 77 -19.57 -30.16 -4.28
N PRO A 78 -19.98 -31.29 -4.89
CA PRO A 78 -19.48 -31.70 -6.19
C PRO A 78 -20.16 -30.87 -7.28
N SER A 79 -19.37 -30.51 -8.30
CA SER A 79 -19.72 -29.91 -9.60
C SER A 79 -19.94 -28.38 -9.69
N SER A 80 -18.95 -27.78 -10.35
CA SER A 80 -18.96 -26.66 -11.30
C SER A 80 -20.26 -25.86 -11.47
N GLN A 81 -20.37 -24.75 -10.71
CA GLN A 81 -21.05 -23.47 -11.01
C GLN A 81 -21.66 -22.89 -9.73
N ALA A 82 -20.84 -22.24 -8.91
CA ALA A 82 -21.27 -21.23 -7.92
C ALA A 82 -20.03 -20.71 -7.18
N LEU A 83 -19.28 -19.80 -7.80
CA LEU A 83 -18.28 -18.99 -7.09
C LEU A 83 -18.76 -17.54 -7.07
N CYS A 84 -19.85 -17.29 -6.34
CA CYS A 84 -20.20 -15.96 -5.90
C CYS A 84 -21.04 -16.07 -4.63
N ILE A 85 -20.80 -15.17 -3.67
CA ILE A 85 -21.43 -15.07 -2.34
C ILE A 85 -20.76 -15.91 -1.25
N LEU A 86 -19.54 -15.54 -0.85
CA LEU A 86 -19.10 -15.71 0.54
C LEU A 86 -18.14 -14.58 0.95
N SER A 87 -18.67 -13.38 1.20
CA SER A 87 -17.95 -12.35 1.96
C SER A 87 -18.83 -11.54 2.92
N ARG A 88 -20.10 -11.88 3.14
CA ARG A 88 -21.00 -11.10 4.03
C ARG A 88 -22.00 -11.94 4.81
N LEU A 89 -21.57 -12.76 5.76
CA LEU A 89 -22.50 -13.37 6.72
C LEU A 89 -21.85 -13.56 8.10
N SER A 90 -21.49 -12.47 8.79
CA SER A 90 -21.18 -12.52 10.22
C SER A 90 -22.37 -12.17 11.13
N SER A 91 -23.51 -11.77 10.56
CA SER A 91 -24.71 -11.36 11.33
C SER A 91 -25.94 -12.25 11.13
N LEU A 92 -25.90 -13.25 10.25
CA LEU A 92 -27.06 -14.09 9.90
C LEU A 92 -27.03 -15.51 10.50
N GLN A 93 -25.92 -15.93 11.11
CA GLN A 93 -25.81 -17.28 11.70
C GLN A 93 -26.72 -17.48 12.92
N HIS A 94 -27.02 -16.42 13.70
CA HIS A 94 -27.89 -16.54 14.88
C HIS A 94 -29.37 -16.74 14.52
N ALA A 95 -29.86 -16.16 13.41
CA ALA A 95 -31.26 -16.29 13.01
C ALA A 95 -31.56 -17.70 12.45
N LEU A 96 -30.63 -18.28 11.69
CA LEU A 96 -30.82 -19.59 11.07
C LEU A 96 -30.82 -20.74 12.11
N LEU A 97 -29.97 -20.64 13.15
CA LEU A 97 -29.88 -21.64 14.21
C LEU A 97 -31.09 -21.63 15.16
N CYS A 98 -31.81 -20.51 15.27
CA CYS A 98 -32.97 -20.39 16.15
C CYS A 98 -34.26 -21.01 15.56
N GLN A 99 -34.44 -20.98 14.24
CA GLN A 99 -35.65 -21.54 13.60
C GLN A 99 -35.60 -23.06 13.38
N VAL A 100 -34.42 -23.65 13.21
CA VAL A 100 -34.29 -25.10 13.00
C VAL A 100 -34.61 -25.91 14.27
N ARG A 101 -34.62 -25.29 15.46
CA ARG A 101 -34.93 -25.96 16.74
C ARG A 101 -36.40 -26.38 16.91
N GLN A 102 -37.31 -26.00 16.01
CA GLN A 102 -38.74 -26.28 16.17
C GLN A 102 -39.30 -27.43 15.32
N HIS A 103 -38.50 -28.08 14.47
CA HIS A 103 -38.97 -29.21 13.66
C HIS A 103 -38.06 -30.43 13.74
N SER A 104 -38.63 -31.53 14.24
CA SER A 104 -38.03 -32.85 14.23
C SER A 104 -38.05 -33.39 12.78
N HIS A 105 -36.93 -33.27 12.08
CA HIS A 105 -36.64 -33.77 10.71
C HIS A 105 -37.33 -33.02 9.55
N PRO A 106 -36.76 -31.89 9.08
CA PRO A 106 -37.19 -31.26 7.84
C PRO A 106 -36.69 -32.03 6.62
N THR A 107 -37.50 -32.10 5.57
CA THR A 107 -37.15 -32.66 4.26
C THR A 107 -36.34 -31.66 3.42
N ILE A 108 -35.56 -32.12 2.43
CA ILE A 108 -34.75 -31.26 1.54
C ILE A 108 -35.60 -30.18 0.84
N SER A 109 -36.88 -30.47 0.57
CA SER A 109 -37.82 -29.52 -0.03
C SER A 109 -38.19 -28.36 0.92
N GLU A 110 -38.29 -28.61 2.23
CA GLU A 110 -38.61 -27.59 3.24
C GLU A 110 -37.43 -26.65 3.50
N ILE A 111 -36.20 -27.15 3.40
CA ILE A 111 -34.98 -26.33 3.45
C ILE A 111 -34.93 -25.37 2.25
N PHE A 112 -35.30 -25.83 1.05
CA PHE A 112 -35.39 -24.98 -0.15
C PHE A 112 -36.52 -23.94 -0.05
N ALA A 113 -37.64 -24.26 0.60
CA ALA A 113 -38.73 -23.33 0.82
C ALA A 113 -38.38 -22.23 1.84
N LEU A 114 -37.64 -22.57 2.92
CA LEU A 114 -37.10 -21.60 3.87
C LEU A 114 -36.07 -20.67 3.22
N CYS A 115 -35.18 -21.19 2.37
CA CYS A 115 -34.27 -20.36 1.59
C CYS A 115 -34.98 -19.41 0.62
N LYS A 116 -36.09 -19.84 -0.01
CA LYS A 116 -36.94 -18.98 -0.86
C LYS A 116 -37.71 -17.92 -0.09
N CYS A 117 -38.14 -18.21 1.14
CA CYS A 117 -38.88 -17.27 1.98
C CYS A 117 -38.00 -16.09 2.45
N VAL A 118 -36.72 -16.36 2.72
CA VAL A 118 -35.72 -15.32 3.05
C VAL A 118 -35.36 -14.45 1.83
N THR A 119 -35.62 -14.91 0.60
CA THR A 119 -35.35 -14.13 -0.62
C THR A 119 -36.47 -13.15 -0.99
N LEU A 120 -37.66 -13.21 -0.36
CA LEU A 120 -38.85 -12.49 -0.81
C LEU A 120 -39.50 -11.55 0.22
N THR A 121 -38.93 -11.40 1.43
CA THR A 121 -39.26 -10.26 2.28
C THR A 121 -38.40 -9.07 1.89
N ALA A 122 -38.98 -8.20 1.08
CA ALA A 122 -38.45 -6.90 0.71
C ALA A 122 -37.92 -6.16 1.94
N LEU A 123 -36.60 -5.97 1.98
CA LEU A 123 -35.98 -4.96 2.83
C LEU A 123 -36.43 -3.58 2.35
N PRO A 124 -36.80 -2.65 3.24
CA PRO A 124 -37.18 -1.30 2.84
C PRO A 124 -36.05 -0.65 2.06
N SER A 125 -36.40 -0.05 0.94
CA SER A 125 -35.55 0.72 0.03
C SER A 125 -35.02 2.00 0.71
N GLN A 126 -34.10 1.85 1.67
CA GLN A 126 -33.33 2.94 2.27
C GLN A 126 -32.00 2.40 2.83
N GLN A 127 -31.12 1.83 1.99
CA GLN A 127 -29.72 1.58 2.40
C GLN A 127 -28.73 1.29 1.26
N VAL A 128 -28.94 1.86 0.07
CA VAL A 128 -28.00 1.70 -1.06
C VAL A 128 -26.92 2.80 -1.12
N SER A 129 -26.93 3.78 -0.21
CA SER A 129 -26.01 4.93 -0.27
C SER A 129 -24.82 4.95 0.69
N ASN A 130 -24.50 3.87 1.43
CA ASN A 130 -23.49 3.94 2.50
C ASN A 130 -22.33 2.94 2.43
N GLN A 131 -22.09 2.26 1.30
CA GLN A 131 -20.96 1.32 1.17
C GLN A 131 -19.67 1.91 0.61
N MET A 132 -19.62 3.19 0.26
CA MET A 132 -18.38 3.88 -0.16
C MET A 132 -17.64 4.61 0.97
N ASN A 133 -18.12 4.53 2.23
CA ASN A 133 -17.63 5.38 3.32
C ASN A 133 -16.75 4.70 4.39
N ASP A 134 -16.36 3.43 4.24
CA ASP A 134 -15.42 2.79 5.19
C ASP A 134 -13.99 2.67 4.65
N ASN A 135 -13.48 3.75 4.05
CA ASN A 135 -12.06 3.86 3.68
C ASN A 135 -11.13 4.07 4.91
N GLY A 136 -11.56 3.66 6.12
CA GLY A 136 -10.82 3.89 7.35
C GLY A 136 -10.69 5.38 7.72
N GLY A 137 -11.73 6.17 7.45
CA GLY A 137 -11.78 7.60 7.78
C GLY A 137 -11.03 8.52 6.82
N ILE A 138 -10.64 8.05 5.62
CA ILE A 138 -10.02 8.89 4.59
C ILE A 138 -11.06 9.84 4.00
N GLN A 139 -10.74 11.14 3.98
CA GLN A 139 -11.52 12.18 3.34
C GLN A 139 -10.98 12.45 1.93
N ILE A 140 -11.75 12.05 0.92
CA ILE A 140 -11.51 12.41 -0.49
C ILE A 140 -12.30 13.68 -0.80
N LYS A 141 -11.60 14.71 -1.26
CA LYS A 141 -12.14 16.05 -1.53
C LYS A 141 -12.87 16.09 -2.88
N GLY A 142 -13.69 17.12 -3.08
CA GLY A 142 -14.76 17.12 -4.11
C GLY A 142 -14.25 16.87 -5.53
N ASP A 143 -13.27 17.64 -5.98
CA ASP A 143 -12.67 17.52 -7.31
C ASP A 143 -11.99 16.17 -7.53
N VAL A 144 -11.24 15.67 -6.55
CA VAL A 144 -10.59 14.34 -6.61
C VAL A 144 -11.63 13.22 -6.61
N ARG A 145 -12.67 13.32 -5.79
CA ARG A 145 -13.75 12.33 -5.74
C ARG A 145 -14.46 12.25 -7.08
N ASP A 146 -14.88 13.39 -7.63
CA ASP A 146 -15.57 13.47 -8.91
C ASP A 146 -14.69 12.91 -10.04
N ALA A 147 -13.38 13.18 -9.99
CA ALA A 147 -12.44 12.63 -10.95
C ALA A 147 -12.33 11.11 -10.87
N LEU A 148 -12.16 10.56 -9.67
CA LEU A 148 -12.08 9.11 -9.45
C LEU A 148 -13.38 8.39 -9.85
N GLU A 149 -14.54 8.95 -9.50
CA GLU A 149 -15.85 8.38 -9.86
C GLU A 149 -16.10 8.38 -11.37
N ARG A 150 -15.51 9.33 -12.09
CA ARG A 150 -15.63 9.47 -13.55
C ARG A 150 -14.48 8.85 -14.33
N GLY A 151 -13.53 8.17 -13.67
CA GLY A 151 -12.35 7.61 -14.33
C GLY A 151 -11.39 8.64 -14.93
N LEU A 152 -11.48 9.91 -14.49
CA LEU A 152 -10.60 10.97 -14.96
C LEU A 152 -9.18 10.82 -14.39
N PRO A 153 -8.15 11.30 -15.10
CA PRO A 153 -6.76 11.19 -14.64
C PRO A 153 -6.53 12.00 -13.36
N VAL A 154 -6.04 11.32 -12.32
CA VAL A 154 -5.66 11.92 -11.03
C VAL A 154 -4.17 11.71 -10.78
N VAL A 155 -3.49 12.76 -10.31
CA VAL A 155 -2.07 12.70 -9.93
C VAL A 155 -1.93 12.98 -8.44
N ALA A 156 -1.46 12.00 -7.67
CA ALA A 156 -1.13 12.20 -6.27
C ALA A 156 0.12 13.10 -6.12
N LEU A 157 0.16 13.89 -5.04
CA LEU A 157 1.28 14.74 -4.65
C LEU A 157 1.55 14.59 -3.14
N GLU A 158 2.81 14.51 -2.74
CA GLU A 158 3.17 14.38 -1.32
C GLU A 158 3.19 15.74 -0.60
N SER A 159 3.07 15.71 0.74
CA SER A 159 3.15 16.93 1.55
C SER A 159 4.46 17.11 2.31
N THR A 160 5.32 16.09 2.40
CA THR A 160 6.64 16.24 3.07
C THR A 160 7.51 17.28 2.39
N ILE A 161 7.48 17.37 1.05
CA ILE A 161 8.21 18.41 0.31
C ILE A 161 7.78 19.82 0.72
N ILE A 162 6.51 19.99 1.08
CA ILE A 162 5.93 21.27 1.50
C ILE A 162 6.38 21.62 2.93
N SER A 163 6.23 20.69 3.89
CA SER A 163 6.51 20.99 5.30
C SER A 163 8.00 20.90 5.68
N HIS A 164 8.76 20.02 5.02
CA HIS A 164 10.15 19.69 5.39
C HIS A 164 11.15 19.89 4.25
N GLY A 165 10.70 20.00 3.00
CA GLY A 165 11.57 20.10 1.83
C GLY A 165 11.92 21.53 1.42
N MET A 166 11.04 22.51 1.69
CA MET A 166 11.20 23.90 1.24
C MET A 166 10.82 24.89 2.36
N PRO A 167 11.43 26.09 2.40
CA PRO A 167 11.05 27.14 3.34
C PRO A 167 9.74 27.82 2.93
N TYR A 168 9.07 28.46 3.89
CA TYR A 168 7.93 29.35 3.61
C TYR A 168 8.41 30.74 3.20
N PRO A 169 7.79 31.41 2.20
CA PRO A 169 6.58 31.03 1.47
C PRO A 169 6.79 30.13 0.24
N GLN A 170 8.02 29.84 -0.15
CA GLN A 170 8.34 29.10 -1.39
C GLN A 170 7.71 27.71 -1.43
N ASN A 171 7.57 27.04 -0.28
CA ASN A 171 6.90 25.75 -0.17
C ASN A 171 5.43 25.79 -0.62
N PHE A 172 4.69 26.81 -0.20
CA PHE A 172 3.30 27.01 -0.56
C PHE A 172 3.15 27.42 -2.03
N GLU A 173 3.97 28.38 -2.47
CA GLU A 173 3.99 28.86 -3.86
C GLU A 173 4.29 27.71 -4.83
N THR A 174 5.34 26.93 -4.54
CA THR A 174 5.72 25.78 -5.36
C THR A 174 4.62 24.72 -5.37
N ALA A 175 3.99 24.42 -4.23
CA ALA A 175 2.89 23.47 -4.19
C ALA A 175 1.71 23.91 -5.07
N LYS A 176 1.32 25.19 -5.01
CA LYS A 176 0.27 25.75 -5.89
C LYS A 176 0.64 25.67 -7.37
N GLU A 177 1.88 26.03 -7.71
CA GLU A 177 2.35 25.96 -9.10
C GLU A 177 2.39 24.53 -9.64
N VAL A 178 2.78 23.56 -8.81
CA VAL A 178 2.75 22.14 -9.16
C VAL A 178 1.33 21.66 -9.39
N GLU A 179 0.38 22.01 -8.49
CA GLU A 179 -1.03 21.67 -8.73
C GLU A 179 -1.59 22.35 -9.99
N ALA A 180 -1.19 23.60 -10.26
CA ALA A 180 -1.59 24.32 -11.47
C ALA A 180 -1.10 23.60 -12.74
N ILE A 181 0.17 23.17 -12.76
CA ILE A 181 0.74 22.39 -13.88
C ILE A 181 -0.05 21.10 -14.13
N VAL A 182 -0.45 20.40 -13.06
CA VAL A 182 -1.27 19.18 -13.19
C VAL A 182 -2.63 19.51 -13.83
N ARG A 183 -3.30 20.56 -13.35
CA ARG A 183 -4.59 21.03 -13.91
C ARG A 183 -4.47 21.48 -15.37
N GLU A 184 -3.44 22.26 -15.69
CA GLU A 184 -3.15 22.74 -17.06
C GLU A 184 -2.85 21.61 -18.03
N SER A 185 -2.27 20.51 -17.53
CA SER A 185 -2.02 19.31 -18.33
C SER A 185 -3.28 18.49 -18.60
N GLY A 186 -4.38 18.75 -17.88
CA GLY A 186 -5.65 18.02 -18.02
C GLY A 186 -5.90 16.93 -16.98
N ALA A 187 -5.11 16.87 -15.90
CA ALA A 187 -5.29 15.95 -14.79
C ALA A 187 -5.74 16.67 -13.51
N VAL A 188 -6.27 15.93 -12.54
CA VAL A 188 -6.70 16.46 -11.24
C VAL A 188 -5.60 16.23 -10.19
N PRO A 189 -5.04 17.27 -9.57
CA PRO A 189 -4.04 17.11 -8.52
C PRO A 189 -4.68 16.66 -7.21
N ALA A 190 -4.05 15.70 -6.56
CA ALA A 190 -4.45 15.19 -5.26
C ALA A 190 -3.28 15.33 -4.27
N THR A 191 -3.10 16.52 -3.68
CA THR A 191 -2.15 16.70 -2.57
C THR A 191 -2.64 15.94 -1.34
N ILE A 192 -1.79 15.05 -0.79
CA ILE A 192 -2.15 14.13 0.29
C ILE A 192 -1.46 14.51 1.60
N ALA A 193 -2.22 14.65 2.67
CA ALA A 193 -1.72 14.88 4.03
C ALA A 193 -2.63 14.23 5.07
N ILE A 194 -2.19 14.21 6.34
CA ILE A 194 -3.07 13.92 7.48
C ILE A 194 -3.29 15.24 8.20
N LEU A 195 -4.53 15.71 8.33
CA LEU A 195 -4.89 16.94 9.03
C LEU A 195 -5.66 16.59 10.29
N ASP A 196 -5.08 16.94 11.45
CA ASP A 196 -5.67 16.68 12.77
C ASP A 196 -6.18 15.24 12.96
N GLY A 197 -5.41 14.28 12.44
CA GLY A 197 -5.68 12.85 12.46
C GLY A 197 -6.57 12.31 11.33
N VAL A 198 -7.02 13.15 10.41
CA VAL A 198 -7.84 12.75 9.26
C VAL A 198 -6.97 12.70 8.01
N PRO A 199 -6.81 11.54 7.34
CA PRO A 199 -6.17 11.50 6.04
C PRO A 199 -7.02 12.24 5.01
N CYS A 200 -6.44 13.22 4.32
CA CYS A 200 -7.10 14.05 3.33
C CYS A 200 -6.43 13.86 1.97
N ILE A 201 -7.24 13.60 0.93
CA ILE A 201 -6.82 13.43 -0.46
C ILE A 201 -7.37 14.61 -1.27
N GLY A 202 -6.48 15.49 -1.76
CA GLY A 202 -6.84 16.71 -2.50
C GLY A 202 -7.02 17.93 -1.59
N LEU A 203 -5.94 18.42 -0.97
CA LEU A 203 -6.04 19.57 -0.06
C LEU A 203 -6.64 20.81 -0.71
N GLU A 204 -7.50 21.51 0.03
CA GLU A 204 -7.95 22.85 -0.34
C GLU A 204 -6.83 23.88 -0.13
N GLU A 205 -6.92 25.03 -0.81
CA GLU A 205 -5.86 26.06 -0.74
C GLU A 205 -5.54 26.49 0.71
N ASP A 206 -6.57 26.66 1.55
CA ASP A 206 -6.38 27.06 2.95
C ASP A 206 -5.73 25.95 3.78
N GLU A 207 -6.04 24.69 3.50
CA GLU A 207 -5.40 23.53 4.14
C GLU A 207 -3.93 23.41 3.72
N LEU A 208 -3.66 23.57 2.43
CA LEU A 208 -2.32 23.63 1.87
C LEU A 208 -1.49 24.76 2.49
N ARG A 209 -2.08 25.96 2.61
CA ARG A 209 -1.46 27.13 3.24
C ARG A 209 -1.15 26.89 4.71
N LYS A 210 -2.12 26.34 5.46
CA LYS A 210 -1.92 25.99 6.88
C LYS A 210 -0.78 24.99 7.03
N LEU A 211 -0.73 23.95 6.20
CA LEU A 211 0.32 22.93 6.24
C LEU A 211 1.71 23.52 5.92
N ALA A 212 1.78 24.42 4.95
CA ALA A 212 3.01 25.12 4.58
C ALA A 212 3.53 26.05 5.68
N GLN A 213 2.62 26.79 6.36
CA GLN A 213 2.95 27.64 7.50
C GLN A 213 3.28 26.84 8.76
N LEU A 214 2.68 25.66 8.93
CA LEU A 214 2.99 24.75 10.02
C LEU A 214 4.45 24.26 9.91
N GLY A 215 4.90 23.98 8.69
CA GLY A 215 6.28 23.61 8.39
C GLY A 215 6.72 22.39 9.21
N LYS A 216 7.92 22.45 9.80
CA LYS A 216 8.51 21.35 10.59
C LYS A 216 7.71 20.93 11.84
N ARG A 217 6.67 21.68 12.23
CA ARG A 217 5.75 21.28 13.31
C ARG A 217 4.76 20.20 12.85
N ALA A 218 4.53 20.06 11.55
CA ALA A 218 3.84 18.89 11.00
C ALA A 218 4.74 17.66 11.21
N ILE A 219 4.14 16.52 11.54
CA ILE A 219 4.89 15.29 11.72
C ILE A 219 5.27 14.75 10.33
N LYS A 220 6.56 14.58 10.06
CA LYS A 220 7.02 13.87 8.86
C LYS A 220 6.54 12.42 8.98
N THR A 221 5.60 12.03 8.14
CA THR A 221 4.81 10.80 8.30
C THR A 221 5.15 9.82 7.19
N SER A 222 5.95 8.79 7.53
CA SER A 222 6.10 7.59 6.71
C SER A 222 5.00 6.59 7.04
N ARG A 223 4.88 5.49 6.28
CA ARG A 223 3.83 4.48 6.48
C ARG A 223 3.72 3.95 7.92
N ARG A 224 4.85 3.78 8.62
CA ARG A 224 4.85 3.33 10.03
C ARG A 224 4.22 4.35 10.99
N ASP A 225 4.27 5.63 10.63
CA ASP A 225 3.86 6.73 11.49
C ASP A 225 2.35 7.03 11.35
N ILE A 226 1.72 6.57 10.25
CA ILE A 226 0.31 6.84 9.92
C ILE A 226 -0.62 6.55 11.10
N ALA A 227 -0.55 5.35 11.68
CA ALA A 227 -1.44 4.95 12.77
C ALA A 227 -1.27 5.83 14.01
N TYR A 228 -0.03 6.22 14.31
CA TYR A 228 0.29 7.08 15.45
C TYR A 228 -0.28 8.50 15.25
N VAL A 229 -0.05 9.09 14.08
CA VAL A 229 -0.52 10.45 13.74
C VAL A 229 -2.04 10.52 13.77
N ILE A 230 -2.73 9.52 13.19
CA ILE A 230 -4.20 9.40 13.23
C ILE A 230 -4.70 9.28 14.67
N ALA A 231 -4.17 8.32 15.43
CA ALA A 231 -4.63 8.06 16.80
C ALA A 231 -4.42 9.26 17.74
N LYS A 232 -3.37 10.04 17.51
CA LYS A 232 -3.05 11.26 18.28
C LYS A 232 -3.72 12.52 17.75
N LYS A 233 -4.52 12.43 16.68
CA LYS A 233 -5.17 13.58 16.04
C LYS A 233 -4.17 14.68 15.66
N MET A 234 -3.01 14.26 15.15
CA MET A 234 -1.94 15.16 14.76
C MET A 234 -2.01 15.50 13.28
N THR A 235 -1.42 16.63 12.90
CA THR A 235 -1.17 16.95 11.50
C THR A 235 0.15 16.32 11.05
N GLY A 236 0.10 15.54 9.97
CA GLY A 236 1.23 14.82 9.39
C GLY A 236 1.43 15.15 7.91
N ALA A 237 2.65 15.54 7.56
CA ALA A 237 3.08 15.68 6.17
C ALA A 237 3.55 14.31 5.67
N THR A 238 2.87 13.76 4.66
CA THR A 238 3.13 12.40 4.16
C THR A 238 4.41 12.37 3.33
N THR A 239 5.27 11.39 3.57
CA THR A 239 6.41 11.08 2.69
C THR A 239 5.94 10.25 1.51
N VAL A 240 6.80 10.05 0.50
CA VAL A 240 6.59 9.09 -0.61
C VAL A 240 5.93 7.79 -0.14
N SER A 241 6.46 7.09 0.87
CA SER A 241 5.85 5.85 1.36
C SER A 241 4.40 5.98 1.87
N ALA A 242 4.06 7.05 2.60
CA ALA A 242 2.72 7.26 3.11
C ALA A 242 1.77 7.77 2.01
N THR A 243 2.26 8.62 1.11
CA THR A 243 1.49 9.12 -0.04
C THR A 243 1.11 7.97 -0.96
N MET A 244 2.04 7.06 -1.28
CA MET A 244 1.75 5.85 -2.06
C MET A 244 0.68 4.98 -1.41
N PHE A 245 0.78 4.74 -0.10
CA PHE A 245 -0.22 3.97 0.63
C PHE A 245 -1.63 4.57 0.49
N PHE A 246 -1.77 5.88 0.68
CA PHE A 246 -3.07 6.54 0.57
C PHE A 246 -3.56 6.60 -0.88
N ALA A 247 -2.68 6.91 -1.85
CA ALA A 247 -2.99 6.95 -3.27
C ALA A 247 -3.55 5.61 -3.76
N ALA A 248 -2.84 4.51 -3.49
CA ALA A 248 -3.29 3.16 -3.86
C ALA A 248 -4.63 2.80 -3.18
N LYS A 249 -4.80 3.20 -1.91
CA LYS A 249 -6.03 2.91 -1.16
C LYS A 249 -7.27 3.61 -1.73
N VAL A 250 -7.11 4.70 -2.48
CA VAL A 250 -8.21 5.41 -3.14
C VAL A 250 -8.20 5.24 -4.66
N GLY A 251 -7.36 4.35 -5.21
CA GLY A 251 -7.32 4.05 -6.64
C GLY A 251 -6.57 5.06 -7.51
N ILE A 252 -5.68 5.89 -6.94
CA ILE A 252 -4.80 6.77 -7.71
C ILE A 252 -3.53 6.00 -8.10
N ASN A 253 -3.30 5.84 -9.40
CA ASN A 253 -2.21 5.01 -9.93
C ASN A 253 -0.92 5.79 -10.26
N VAL A 254 -0.96 7.13 -10.29
CA VAL A 254 0.19 7.97 -10.59
C VAL A 254 0.46 8.96 -9.46
N PHE A 255 1.72 9.04 -9.05
CA PHE A 255 2.21 9.91 -7.98
C PHE A 255 3.45 10.66 -8.46
N VAL A 256 3.49 11.98 -8.25
CA VAL A 256 4.64 12.83 -8.56
C VAL A 256 5.33 13.31 -7.28
N THR A 257 6.65 13.20 -7.24
CA THR A 257 7.51 13.80 -6.21
C THR A 257 8.78 14.39 -6.84
N GLY A 258 9.57 15.12 -6.05
CA GLY A 258 10.86 15.62 -6.52
C GLY A 258 11.83 14.45 -6.70
N GLY A 259 12.01 13.68 -5.63
CA GLY A 259 12.97 12.58 -5.59
C GLY A 259 12.66 11.68 -4.41
N ILE A 260 12.74 10.36 -4.61
CA ILE A 260 12.45 9.39 -3.56
C ILE A 260 13.58 9.33 -2.52
N GLY A 261 13.28 8.78 -1.34
CA GLY A 261 14.32 8.26 -0.46
C GLY A 261 14.98 7.01 -1.05
N GLY A 262 16.05 6.54 -0.42
CA GLY A 262 16.82 5.41 -0.92
C GLY A 262 17.73 4.82 0.14
N VAL A 263 18.71 4.05 -0.29
CA VAL A 263 19.79 3.58 0.58
C VAL A 263 20.72 4.77 0.85
N HIS A 264 20.97 5.08 2.11
CA HIS A 264 21.94 6.12 2.47
C HIS A 264 23.36 5.64 2.17
N ARG A 265 24.29 6.59 1.99
CA ARG A 265 25.71 6.25 1.89
C ARG A 265 26.16 5.54 3.17
N GLU A 266 26.96 4.48 3.03
CA GLU A 266 27.32 3.55 4.11
C GLU A 266 26.11 2.77 4.67
N GLY A 267 25.03 2.65 3.88
CA GLY A 267 23.81 1.92 4.22
C GLY A 267 24.04 0.43 4.49
N GLU A 268 25.09 -0.17 3.92
CA GLU A 268 25.52 -1.54 4.21
C GLU A 268 26.01 -1.75 5.65
N THR A 269 26.42 -0.68 6.33
CA THR A 269 26.90 -0.73 7.72
C THR A 269 25.83 -0.18 8.67
N THR A 270 25.25 0.97 8.31
CA THR A 270 24.29 1.69 9.16
C THR A 270 22.89 1.11 9.11
N MET A 271 22.56 0.39 8.04
CA MET A 271 21.20 -0.06 7.71
C MET A 271 20.20 1.11 7.57
N ASP A 272 20.68 2.33 7.29
CA ASP A 272 19.84 3.50 7.04
C ASP A 272 19.28 3.44 5.61
N VAL A 273 18.11 2.80 5.49
CA VAL A 273 17.40 2.58 4.22
C VAL A 273 16.01 3.18 4.31
N SER A 274 15.66 4.01 3.33
CA SER A 274 14.32 4.62 3.29
C SER A 274 13.23 3.57 3.13
N SER A 275 12.18 3.73 3.95
CA SER A 275 10.93 2.97 3.82
C SER A 275 10.23 3.15 2.47
N ASP A 276 10.61 4.16 1.70
CA ASP A 276 10.07 4.38 0.35
C ASP A 276 10.36 3.18 -0.57
N LEU A 277 11.54 2.55 -0.43
CA LEU A 277 11.93 1.42 -1.27
C LEU A 277 11.08 0.17 -0.97
N THR A 278 10.83 -0.11 0.31
CA THR A 278 9.93 -1.19 0.73
C THR A 278 8.49 -0.90 0.33
N GLU A 279 8.07 0.37 0.31
CA GLU A 279 6.74 0.73 -0.15
C GLU A 279 6.58 0.52 -1.65
N LEU A 280 7.57 0.94 -2.44
CA LEU A 280 7.64 0.63 -3.87
C LEU A 280 7.56 -0.88 -4.12
N GLY A 281 8.15 -1.72 -3.28
CA GLY A 281 8.05 -3.18 -3.43
C GLY A 281 6.67 -3.80 -3.20
N ARG A 282 5.68 -3.07 -2.67
CA ARG A 282 4.37 -3.65 -2.27
C ARG A 282 3.13 -2.83 -2.62
N THR A 283 3.32 -1.68 -3.25
CA THR A 283 2.22 -0.74 -3.54
C THR A 283 2.29 -0.35 -5.01
N ALA A 284 1.30 -0.83 -5.78
CA ALA A 284 1.20 -0.63 -7.23
C ALA A 284 0.81 0.80 -7.60
N VAL A 285 1.76 1.72 -7.45
CA VAL A 285 1.66 3.13 -7.87
C VAL A 285 2.88 3.46 -8.73
N THR A 286 2.65 4.16 -9.83
CA THR A 286 3.69 4.70 -10.69
C THR A 286 4.19 6.01 -10.08
N VAL A 287 5.43 6.03 -9.62
CA VAL A 287 6.08 7.17 -8.98
C VAL A 287 7.00 7.86 -9.97
N VAL A 288 6.70 9.11 -10.28
CA VAL A 288 7.47 9.95 -11.20
C VAL A 288 8.35 10.90 -10.39
N CYS A 289 9.66 10.81 -10.58
CA CYS A 289 10.63 11.61 -9.83
C CYS A 289 11.93 11.83 -10.59
N ALA A 290 12.83 12.68 -10.08
CA ALA A 290 14.17 12.88 -10.64
C ALA A 290 15.19 11.86 -10.09
N GLY A 291 14.78 10.61 -9.89
CA GLY A 291 15.58 9.59 -9.21
C GLY A 291 15.57 9.74 -7.68
N VAL A 292 16.69 9.41 -7.03
CA VAL A 292 16.84 9.50 -5.56
C VAL A 292 17.53 10.80 -5.17
N LYS A 293 17.19 11.35 -3.99
CA LYS A 293 17.85 12.56 -3.46
C LYS A 293 19.39 12.41 -3.47
N SER A 294 20.12 13.42 -3.92
CA SER A 294 21.58 13.34 -4.18
C SER A 294 22.49 13.02 -2.96
N ILE A 295 21.92 13.01 -1.76
CA ILE A 295 22.62 12.60 -0.54
C ILE A 295 22.72 11.07 -0.38
N LEU A 296 22.06 10.32 -1.24
CA LEU A 296 21.88 8.87 -1.17
C LEU A 296 22.87 8.11 -2.07
N ASP A 297 22.89 6.80 -1.91
CA ASP A 297 23.69 5.86 -2.68
C ASP A 297 22.86 5.27 -3.83
N ILE A 298 23.13 5.72 -5.05
CA ILE A 298 22.38 5.28 -6.25
C ILE A 298 22.62 3.81 -6.57
N PRO A 299 23.87 3.30 -6.68
CA PRO A 299 24.12 1.89 -6.94
C PRO A 299 23.38 0.98 -5.96
N ARG A 300 23.49 1.22 -4.65
CA ARG A 300 22.82 0.39 -3.64
C ARG A 300 21.31 0.53 -3.67
N THR A 301 20.79 1.71 -4.02
CA THR A 301 19.35 1.89 -4.17
C THR A 301 18.82 1.08 -5.36
N LEU A 302 19.53 1.03 -6.48
CA LEU A 302 19.14 0.21 -7.63
C LEU A 302 19.11 -1.28 -7.28
N GLU A 303 20.14 -1.79 -6.60
CA GLU A 303 20.19 -3.18 -6.12
C GLU A 303 19.02 -3.52 -5.16
N TYR A 304 18.68 -2.58 -4.27
CA TYR A 304 17.56 -2.76 -3.35
C TYR A 304 16.22 -2.75 -4.09
N LEU A 305 16.04 -1.86 -5.06
CA LEU A 305 14.83 -1.80 -5.90
C LEU A 305 14.64 -3.08 -6.72
N GLU A 306 15.73 -3.62 -7.29
CA GLU A 306 15.73 -4.92 -7.95
C GLU A 306 15.27 -6.02 -6.98
N THR A 307 15.84 -6.06 -5.77
CA THR A 307 15.45 -7.03 -4.73
C THR A 307 13.98 -6.91 -4.34
N GLN A 308 13.41 -5.70 -4.37
CA GLN A 308 12.00 -5.44 -4.07
C GLN A 308 11.05 -5.69 -5.27
N GLY A 309 11.57 -6.11 -6.44
CA GLY A 309 10.74 -6.33 -7.63
C GLY A 309 10.15 -5.04 -8.21
N VAL A 310 10.80 -3.90 -7.99
CA VAL A 310 10.34 -2.59 -8.48
C VAL A 310 10.82 -2.40 -9.91
N THR A 311 9.89 -2.09 -10.82
CA THR A 311 10.26 -1.72 -12.19
C THR A 311 10.83 -0.31 -12.19
N VAL A 312 12.04 -0.12 -12.71
CA VAL A 312 12.71 1.19 -12.79
C VAL A 312 12.95 1.54 -14.25
N VAL A 313 12.47 2.70 -14.68
CA VAL A 313 12.62 3.20 -16.06
C VAL A 313 13.22 4.60 -16.08
N GLY A 314 14.17 4.85 -16.97
CA GLY A 314 14.63 6.19 -17.33
C GLY A 314 13.73 6.78 -18.40
N TYR A 315 13.23 8.01 -18.19
CA TYR A 315 12.38 8.71 -19.15
C TYR A 315 13.23 9.56 -20.11
N GLY A 316 13.30 9.15 -21.37
CA GLY A 316 14.14 9.78 -22.41
C GLY A 316 15.65 9.59 -22.20
N THR A 317 16.05 8.60 -21.39
CA THR A 317 17.45 8.40 -20.98
C THR A 317 17.76 6.94 -20.68
N ASP A 318 18.99 6.51 -20.96
CA ASP A 318 19.54 5.21 -20.55
C ASP A 318 20.24 5.25 -19.19
N GLU A 319 20.30 6.43 -18.57
CA GLU A 319 21.01 6.69 -17.32
C GLU A 319 20.02 7.06 -16.21
N PHE A 320 20.27 6.55 -15.00
CA PHE A 320 19.51 6.91 -13.82
C PHE A 320 19.86 8.34 -13.39
N PRO A 321 18.92 9.28 -13.31
CA PRO A 321 19.20 10.66 -12.90
C PRO A 321 19.56 10.76 -11.42
N ALA A 322 20.46 11.68 -11.08
CA ALA A 322 20.96 11.92 -9.73
C ALA A 322 20.32 13.19 -9.12
N PHE A 323 19.00 13.33 -9.28
CA PHE A 323 18.17 14.42 -8.77
C PHE A 323 18.53 15.79 -9.37
N PHE A 324 19.56 16.46 -8.85
CA PHE A 324 20.00 17.75 -9.40
C PHE A 324 20.75 17.62 -10.72
N THR A 325 21.42 16.49 -10.97
CA THR A 325 22.15 16.23 -12.21
C THR A 325 21.43 15.19 -13.07
N PRO A 326 21.36 15.38 -14.39
CA PRO A 326 20.81 14.37 -15.29
C PRO A 326 21.68 13.12 -15.38
N ARG A 327 22.96 13.22 -14.99
CA ARG A 327 23.94 12.13 -15.07
C ARG A 327 24.40 11.70 -13.67
N SER A 328 24.29 10.41 -13.36
CA SER A 328 24.79 9.76 -12.14
C SER A 328 25.97 8.82 -12.36
N GLY A 329 26.25 8.43 -13.60
CA GLY A 329 27.12 7.32 -13.99
C GLY A 329 26.49 5.93 -13.85
N CYS A 330 25.24 5.83 -13.38
CA CYS A 330 24.52 4.57 -13.21
C CYS A 330 23.51 4.34 -14.34
N LYS A 331 23.53 3.16 -14.96
CA LYS A 331 22.57 2.78 -16.00
C LYS A 331 21.16 2.63 -15.41
N ALA A 332 20.14 3.17 -16.09
CA ALA A 332 18.76 2.86 -15.77
C ALA A 332 18.43 1.41 -16.21
N PRO A 333 17.75 0.58 -15.39
CA PRO A 333 17.46 -0.81 -15.77
C PRO A 333 16.71 -0.95 -17.09
N SER A 334 15.77 -0.02 -17.35
CA SER A 334 14.98 0.08 -18.58
C SER A 334 14.85 1.54 -19.01
N ARG A 335 14.47 1.76 -20.28
CA ARG A 335 14.22 3.09 -20.86
C ARG A 335 12.81 3.13 -21.46
N VAL A 336 12.19 4.31 -21.35
CA VAL A 336 10.94 4.68 -22.02
C VAL A 336 11.10 6.08 -22.59
N ASP A 337 10.50 6.38 -23.73
CA ASP A 337 10.65 7.66 -24.43
C ASP A 337 9.35 8.46 -24.50
N THR A 338 8.21 7.85 -24.17
CA THR A 338 6.88 8.47 -24.26
C THR A 338 6.00 8.21 -23.03
N PRO A 339 5.02 9.08 -22.73
CA PRO A 339 4.04 8.82 -21.68
C PRO A 339 3.21 7.55 -21.93
N GLU A 340 2.94 7.20 -23.18
CA GLU A 340 2.18 6.03 -23.59
C GLU A 340 2.91 4.72 -23.27
N GLU A 341 4.23 4.68 -23.45
CA GLU A 341 5.06 3.53 -23.04
C GLU A 341 5.03 3.32 -21.52
N CYS A 342 5.10 4.41 -20.74
CA CYS A 342 4.93 4.35 -19.28
C CYS A 342 3.55 3.80 -18.92
N ALA A 343 2.48 4.33 -19.54
CA ALA A 343 1.11 3.91 -19.30
C ALA A 343 0.89 2.43 -19.64
N ALA A 344 1.50 1.92 -20.73
CA ALA A 344 1.45 0.51 -21.09
C ALA A 344 2.13 -0.39 -20.03
N ILE A 345 3.26 0.03 -19.47
CA ILE A 345 3.93 -0.68 -18.38
C ILE A 345 3.06 -0.66 -17.11
N THR A 346 2.45 0.48 -16.78
CA THR A 346 1.51 0.61 -15.66
C THR A 346 0.31 -0.32 -15.83
N ALA A 347 -0.31 -0.34 -17.01
CA ALA A 347 -1.42 -1.22 -17.32
C ALA A 347 -1.04 -2.71 -17.21
N ALA A 348 0.12 -3.10 -17.75
CA ALA A 348 0.62 -4.47 -17.66
C ALA A 348 0.93 -4.90 -16.20
N ASN A 349 1.50 -4.00 -15.39
CA ASN A 349 1.75 -4.26 -13.98
C ASN A 349 0.44 -4.52 -13.22
N LEU A 350 -0.57 -3.68 -13.44
CA LEU A 350 -1.90 -3.83 -12.83
C LEU A 350 -2.62 -5.09 -13.31
N SER A 351 -2.64 -5.37 -14.61
CA SER A 351 -3.34 -6.52 -15.19
C SER A 351 -2.75 -7.86 -14.74
N MET A 352 -1.43 -7.92 -14.55
CA MET A 352 -0.73 -9.10 -14.06
C MET A 352 -0.79 -9.23 -12.53
N GLY A 353 -1.28 -8.21 -11.83
CA GLY A 353 -1.36 -8.20 -10.38
C GLY A 353 0.02 -8.31 -9.70
N LEU A 354 1.05 -7.66 -10.25
CA LEU A 354 2.42 -7.75 -9.73
C LEU A 354 2.58 -7.15 -8.32
N GLN A 355 1.67 -6.25 -7.93
CA GLN A 355 1.63 -5.63 -6.60
C GLN A 355 2.91 -4.87 -6.21
N SER A 356 3.70 -4.41 -7.19
CA SER A 356 4.85 -3.53 -7.01
C SER A 356 4.67 -2.23 -7.77
N GLY A 357 5.27 -1.17 -7.26
CA GLY A 357 5.31 0.13 -7.89
C GLY A 357 6.22 0.17 -9.11
N ILE A 358 6.10 1.25 -9.86
CA ILE A 358 6.97 1.58 -10.99
C ILE A 358 7.65 2.90 -10.67
N LEU A 359 8.96 2.97 -10.83
CA LEU A 359 9.74 4.20 -10.66
C LEU A 359 10.09 4.76 -12.04
N VAL A 360 9.48 5.90 -12.39
CA VAL A 360 9.77 6.64 -13.62
C VAL A 360 10.72 7.78 -13.28
N CYS A 361 11.96 7.64 -13.74
CA CYS A 361 13.04 8.55 -13.45
C CYS A 361 13.21 9.59 -14.57
N VAL A 362 12.80 10.83 -14.29
CA VAL A 362 12.81 11.95 -15.23
C VAL A 362 14.01 12.86 -14.93
N PRO A 363 14.97 13.02 -15.86
CA PRO A 363 16.07 13.96 -15.67
C PRO A 363 15.59 15.39 -15.48
N ILE A 364 16.33 16.18 -14.69
CA ILE A 364 16.12 17.63 -14.64
C ILE A 364 16.26 18.23 -16.06
N PRO A 365 15.47 19.25 -16.43
CA PRO A 365 15.58 19.86 -17.75
C PRO A 365 17.00 20.37 -18.05
N ALA A 366 17.48 20.15 -19.28
CA ALA A 366 18.86 20.45 -19.68
C ALA A 366 19.28 21.91 -19.44
N HIS A 367 18.36 22.87 -19.62
CA HIS A 367 18.63 24.29 -19.37
C HIS A 367 18.82 24.63 -17.88
N ASN A 368 18.36 23.76 -16.97
CA ASN A 368 18.63 23.86 -15.54
C ASN A 368 19.84 23.02 -15.10
N ALA A 369 20.34 22.11 -15.95
CA ALA A 369 21.46 21.23 -15.61
C ALA A 369 22.79 21.97 -15.42
N ALA A 370 22.99 23.15 -16.03
CA ALA A 370 24.19 23.96 -15.80
C ALA A 370 24.31 24.45 -14.34
N ALA A 371 23.19 24.57 -13.63
CA ALA A 371 23.19 24.87 -12.19
C ALA A 371 23.46 23.62 -11.31
N ALA A 372 23.54 22.43 -11.91
CA ALA A 372 23.69 21.16 -11.19
C ALA A 372 25.13 20.85 -10.76
N GLU A 373 26.12 21.21 -11.58
CA GLU A 373 27.54 20.93 -11.27
C GLU A 373 27.98 21.59 -9.95
N PRO A 374 27.66 22.89 -9.68
CA PRO A 374 27.95 23.50 -8.39
C PRO A 374 27.23 22.81 -7.22
N VAL A 375 26.01 22.31 -7.45
CA VAL A 375 25.21 21.63 -6.43
C VAL A 375 25.84 20.27 -6.09
N GLU A 376 26.26 19.50 -7.09
CA GLU A 376 26.95 18.23 -6.87
C GLU A 376 28.30 18.42 -6.17
N ALA A 377 29.09 19.42 -6.58
CA ALA A 377 30.33 19.76 -5.90
C ALA A 377 30.08 20.15 -4.42
N ALA A 378 29.00 20.90 -4.15
CA ALA A 378 28.60 21.23 -2.79
C ALA A 378 28.14 20.00 -1.99
N ILE A 379 27.47 19.04 -2.62
CA ILE A 379 27.08 17.77 -1.98
C ILE A 379 28.33 16.98 -1.60
N GLN A 380 29.28 16.78 -2.53
CA GLN A 380 30.52 16.05 -2.26
C GLN A 380 31.34 16.71 -1.15
N THR A 381 31.43 18.04 -1.17
CA THR A 381 32.07 18.81 -0.09
C THR A 381 31.36 18.55 1.25
N SER A 382 30.03 18.64 1.27
CA SER A 382 29.24 18.43 2.48
C SER A 382 29.39 17.01 3.05
N LEU A 383 29.51 16.00 2.20
CA LEU A 383 29.70 14.61 2.63
C LEU A 383 31.08 14.37 3.22
N ASN A 384 32.12 15.01 2.67
CA ASN A 384 33.46 14.96 3.24
C ASN A 384 33.47 15.63 4.63
N GLU A 385 32.80 16.77 4.76
CA GLU A 385 32.65 17.46 6.05
C GLU A 385 31.92 16.61 7.11
N LEU A 386 30.97 15.74 6.72
CA LEU A 386 30.32 14.82 7.67
C LEU A 386 31.33 13.88 8.32
N LYS A 387 32.28 13.36 7.54
CA LYS A 387 33.33 12.45 8.02
C LYS A 387 34.27 13.17 8.97
N GLU A 388 34.70 14.37 8.61
CA GLU A 388 35.57 15.21 9.46
C GLU A 388 34.91 15.59 10.79
N LYS A 389 33.60 15.85 10.77
CA LYS A 389 32.83 16.29 11.94
C LYS A 389 32.15 15.14 12.69
N ASN A 390 32.36 13.89 12.28
CA ASN A 390 31.71 12.70 12.83
C ASN A 390 30.17 12.82 12.93
N ILE A 391 29.54 13.40 11.90
CA ILE A 391 28.09 13.55 11.83
C ILE A 391 27.51 12.31 11.13
N SER A 392 26.64 11.59 11.84
CA SER A 392 26.04 10.34 11.37
C SER A 392 24.54 10.24 11.69
N GLY A 393 23.89 9.23 11.12
CA GLY A 393 22.47 8.93 11.32
C GLY A 393 21.53 10.08 10.93
N ALA A 394 20.51 10.33 11.74
CA ALA A 394 19.45 11.31 11.45
C ALA A 394 19.95 12.77 11.27
N ALA A 395 21.18 13.09 11.69
CA ALA A 395 21.79 14.41 11.53
C ALA A 395 22.39 14.65 10.13
N VAL A 396 22.66 13.59 9.35
CA VAL A 396 23.30 13.67 8.03
C VAL A 396 22.46 14.49 7.05
N THR A 397 21.19 14.12 6.88
CA THR A 397 20.32 14.76 5.87
C THR A 397 20.11 16.26 6.14
N PRO A 398 19.75 16.70 7.37
CA PRO A 398 19.64 18.13 7.67
C PRO A 398 20.96 18.90 7.50
N TYR A 399 22.10 18.29 7.84
CA TYR A 399 23.40 18.91 7.68
C TYR A 399 23.72 19.16 6.20
N VAL A 400 23.63 18.12 5.37
CA VAL A 400 23.96 18.23 3.95
C VAL A 400 23.04 19.21 3.24
N LEU A 401 21.72 19.17 3.49
CA LEU A 401 20.79 20.11 2.85
C LEU A 401 21.08 21.56 3.23
N LYS A 402 21.37 21.83 4.51
CA LYS A 402 21.76 23.16 4.97
C LYS A 402 23.05 23.61 4.29
N ARG A 403 24.07 22.75 4.29
CA ARG A 403 25.40 23.06 3.76
C ARG A 403 25.39 23.27 2.25
N VAL A 404 24.65 22.44 1.51
CA VAL A 404 24.46 22.60 0.06
C VAL A 404 23.75 23.92 -0.23
N ASN A 405 22.72 24.29 0.53
CA ASN A 405 22.06 25.58 0.34
C ASN A 405 23.00 26.76 0.60
N GLU A 406 23.83 26.70 1.65
CA GLU A 406 24.85 27.71 1.96
C GLU A 406 25.89 27.84 0.85
N LEU A 407 26.40 26.71 0.35
CA LEU A 407 27.44 26.66 -0.69
C LEU A 407 26.92 27.07 -2.08
N THR A 408 25.63 26.89 -2.35
CA THR A 408 25.02 27.14 -3.67
C THR A 408 24.27 28.46 -3.75
N GLY A 409 24.19 29.23 -2.67
CA GLY A 409 23.47 30.51 -2.63
C GLY A 409 22.00 30.41 -3.03
N GLY A 410 21.36 29.26 -2.79
CA GLY A 410 19.96 29.00 -3.17
C GLY A 410 19.74 28.37 -4.56
N ALA A 411 20.80 28.09 -5.34
CA ALA A 411 20.66 27.42 -6.64
C ALA A 411 20.04 26.01 -6.50
N SER A 412 20.31 25.32 -5.38
CA SER A 412 19.70 24.01 -5.10
C SER A 412 18.18 24.08 -4.94
N LEU A 413 17.63 25.13 -4.33
CA LEU A 413 16.18 25.32 -4.23
C LEU A 413 15.56 25.58 -5.61
N THR A 414 16.20 26.44 -6.41
CA THR A 414 15.75 26.74 -7.78
C THR A 414 15.72 25.49 -8.65
N ALA A 415 16.76 24.66 -8.59
CA ALA A 415 16.80 23.38 -9.29
C ALA A 415 15.74 22.40 -8.78
N ASN A 416 15.49 22.34 -7.47
CA ASN A 416 14.45 21.51 -6.87
C ASN A 416 13.04 21.90 -7.34
N ILE A 417 12.78 23.21 -7.46
CA ILE A 417 11.51 23.72 -8.01
C ILE A 417 11.39 23.37 -9.50
N ALA A 418 12.47 23.51 -10.27
CA ALA A 418 12.45 23.19 -11.70
C ALA A 418 12.18 21.69 -11.96
N LEU A 419 12.84 20.80 -11.21
CA LEU A 419 12.64 19.35 -11.37
C LEU A 419 11.24 18.92 -10.94
N ILE A 420 10.68 19.43 -9.83
CA ILE A 420 9.33 18.99 -9.42
C ILE A 420 8.26 19.45 -10.41
N LYS A 421 8.41 20.66 -10.97
CA LYS A 421 7.55 21.15 -12.06
C LYS A 421 7.68 20.28 -13.31
N ASN A 422 8.88 19.81 -13.65
CA ASN A 422 9.08 18.91 -14.78
C ASN A 422 8.43 17.54 -14.54
N ASN A 423 8.64 16.96 -13.35
CA ASN A 423 8.04 15.69 -12.95
C ASN A 423 6.51 15.78 -12.95
N ALA A 424 5.93 16.92 -12.55
CA ALA A 424 4.49 17.15 -12.58
C ALA A 424 3.92 17.13 -14.00
N ARG A 425 4.62 17.74 -14.97
CA ARG A 425 4.22 17.68 -16.38
C ARG A 425 4.24 16.24 -16.91
N VAL A 426 5.36 15.55 -16.74
CA VAL A 426 5.51 14.16 -17.22
C VAL A 426 4.52 13.23 -16.53
N GLY A 427 4.37 13.32 -15.20
CA GLY A 427 3.42 12.50 -14.46
C GLY A 427 1.96 12.77 -14.83
N SER A 428 1.60 14.01 -15.17
CA SER A 428 0.25 14.31 -15.66
C SER A 428 0.00 13.68 -17.03
N GLN A 429 0.97 13.75 -17.94
CA GLN A 429 0.89 13.10 -19.24
C GLN A 429 0.74 11.58 -19.11
N ILE A 430 1.51 10.95 -18.21
CA ILE A 430 1.39 9.51 -17.91
C ILE A 430 0.01 9.18 -17.33
N ALA A 431 -0.51 9.99 -16.41
CA ALA A 431 -1.84 9.76 -15.81
C ALA A 431 -2.96 9.81 -16.87
N ILE A 432 -2.88 10.76 -17.80
CA ILE A 432 -3.83 10.89 -18.92
C ILE A 432 -3.75 9.66 -19.84
N ALA A 433 -2.53 9.28 -20.25
CA ALA A 433 -2.33 8.09 -21.08
C ALA A 433 -2.80 6.81 -20.37
N THR A 434 -2.63 6.71 -19.05
CA THR A 434 -3.09 5.57 -18.25
C THR A 434 -4.61 5.51 -18.17
N ALA A 435 -5.29 6.64 -17.97
CA ALA A 435 -6.76 6.69 -17.89
C ALA A 435 -7.41 6.18 -19.19
N GLY A 436 -6.83 6.52 -20.36
CA GLY A 436 -7.33 6.06 -21.66
C GLY A 436 -7.26 4.54 -21.86
N LEU A 437 -6.33 3.84 -21.19
CA LEU A 437 -6.18 2.39 -21.33
C LEU A 437 -7.14 1.60 -20.43
N VAL A 438 -7.57 2.17 -19.31
CA VAL A 438 -8.50 1.52 -18.37
C VAL A 438 -9.94 1.53 -18.91
N GLU A 439 -10.28 2.46 -19.81
CA GLU A 439 -11.58 2.47 -20.49
C GLU A 439 -11.72 1.38 -21.58
N GLU A 440 -10.62 0.86 -22.12
CA GLU A 440 -10.62 -0.14 -23.21
C GLU A 440 -10.58 -1.61 -22.72
N SER A 441 -10.29 -1.84 -21.43
CA SER A 441 -10.16 -3.16 -20.79
C SER A 441 -11.37 -3.52 -19.94
#